data_AF-A0A2V9QTI8-F1
#
_entry.id   AF-A0A2V9QTI8-F1
#
_cell.length_a   1.000
_cell.length_b   1.000
_cell.length_c   1.000
_cell.angle_alpha   90.00
_cell.angle_beta   90.00
_cell.angle_gamma   90.00
#
_symmetry.space_group_name_H-M   'P 1'
#
loop_
_entity.id
_entity.type
_entity.pdbx_description
1 polymer ?
#
loop_
_entity_poly.entity_id
_entity_poly.type
_entity_poly.pdbx_seq_one_letter_code
_entity_poly.pdbx_strand_id
1 'polypeptide(L)'
;MTITTEIENKPGKEVVELENVTIRFAGDSGDGMQLTGTQFTNTSAILGNDISTLPDFPAEIRAPAGSIPGVSGFQINFSSRDIRTPGDEPNVLVAMNPAALKVNLPDLEKGGIIILNSDAFAELNLKKAGYEKSPLEDGTLAGYRVISIPLSELNSNALKGLNLPKKEAERSKNFFALGMMYWLYDRPLEPTLKWIQAKFQKKPEILTANSQALRAGFNYADTTELFTTHYRVRKANLAPGKYRNITGNEATALGFIAASQVAQRPLFYASYPITPASDILHELSRHKNFRIKTFQAEDEIAAIGAAIGAAFSGHLALTGTSGPGVALKSEAIGLAVMTELPVVIANIQRGG
;
A
#
# COMPACT_ATOMS: atom_id res chain seq x y z
N MET A 1 24.52 15.27 6.34
CA MET A 1 24.26 16.71 6.50
C MET A 1 23.62 16.90 7.86
N THR A 2 24.20 17.77 8.67
CA THR A 2 23.89 17.97 10.09
C THR A 2 22.49 18.54 10.24
N ILE A 3 21.59 17.83 10.94
CA ILE A 3 20.22 18.26 11.23
C ILE A 3 20.31 19.34 12.33
N THR A 4 19.96 20.58 11.99
CA THR A 4 19.78 21.68 12.94
C THR A 4 18.35 21.69 13.46
N THR A 5 18.17 21.33 14.72
CA THR A 5 16.89 21.38 15.46
C THR A 5 16.77 22.71 16.21
N GLU A 6 15.75 23.50 15.89
CA GLU A 6 15.28 24.59 16.75
C GLU A 6 14.19 24.04 17.69
N ILE A 7 14.35 24.25 19.00
CA ILE A 7 13.49 23.67 20.04
C ILE A 7 12.62 24.79 20.63
N GLU A 8 11.31 24.74 20.39
CA GLU A 8 10.31 25.52 21.13
C GLU A 8 9.78 24.68 22.31
N ASN A 9 10.02 25.18 23.53
CA ASN A 9 9.78 24.45 24.77
C ASN A 9 8.38 24.77 25.35
N LYS A 10 7.44 23.82 25.28
CA LYS A 10 6.19 23.78 26.07
C LYS A 10 6.20 22.52 26.93
N PRO A 11 5.64 22.54 28.16
CA PRO A 11 5.61 21.36 29.03
C PRO A 11 4.58 20.37 28.49
N GLY A 12 5.05 19.47 27.63
CA GLY A 12 4.31 18.42 26.95
C GLY A 12 5.33 17.55 26.19
N LYS A 13 4.98 16.29 25.88
CA LYS A 13 5.84 15.36 25.13
C LYS A 13 6.50 16.08 23.93
N GLU A 14 7.82 15.91 23.74
CA GLU A 14 8.59 16.67 22.73
C GLU A 14 8.04 16.44 21.31
N VAL A 15 7.73 17.53 20.60
CA VAL A 15 7.34 17.49 19.19
C VAL A 15 8.56 17.76 18.34
N VAL A 16 8.99 16.77 17.56
CA VAL A 16 10.09 16.88 16.61
C VAL A 16 9.53 17.04 15.21
N GLU A 17 9.95 18.11 14.53
CA GLU A 17 9.60 18.31 13.14
C GLU A 17 10.54 17.55 12.22
N LEU A 18 9.96 16.82 11.26
CA LEU A 18 10.70 16.06 10.26
C LEU A 18 10.30 16.52 8.86
N GLU A 19 11.27 16.54 7.95
CA GLU A 19 11.05 16.95 6.56
C GLU A 19 10.30 15.88 5.76
N ASN A 20 10.68 14.61 5.96
CA ASN A 20 10.07 13.43 5.35
C ASN A 20 10.15 12.24 6.32
N VAL A 21 9.29 11.27 6.09
CA VAL A 21 9.29 10.00 6.83
C VAL A 21 8.84 8.89 5.90
N THR A 22 9.58 7.79 5.90
CA THR A 22 9.27 6.54 5.23
C THR A 22 8.83 5.51 6.27
N ILE A 23 7.59 5.02 6.15
CA ILE A 23 7.02 3.98 7.02
C ILE A 23 6.74 2.75 6.17
N ARG A 24 7.12 1.57 6.67
CA ARG A 24 6.73 0.29 6.10
C ARG A 24 5.84 -0.48 7.08
N PHE A 25 4.62 -0.79 6.64
CA PHE A 25 3.70 -1.69 7.33
C PHE A 25 3.89 -3.11 6.78
N ALA A 26 4.25 -4.07 7.62
CA ALA A 26 4.55 -5.44 7.19
C ALA A 26 3.83 -6.49 8.05
N GLY A 27 3.28 -7.51 7.40
CA GLY A 27 2.51 -8.57 8.05
C GLY A 27 2.20 -9.69 7.07
N ASP A 28 1.29 -10.59 7.43
CA ASP A 28 0.88 -11.65 6.51
C ASP A 28 -0.12 -11.13 5.46
N SER A 29 -0.14 -11.78 4.30
CA SER A 29 -1.23 -11.66 3.34
C SER A 29 -2.58 -11.86 4.01
N GLY A 30 -3.42 -10.82 3.98
CA GLY A 30 -4.74 -10.82 4.62
C GLY A 30 -4.82 -10.06 5.95
N ASP A 31 -3.70 -9.68 6.56
CA ASP A 31 -3.68 -8.83 7.77
C ASP A 31 -4.07 -7.37 7.48
N GLY A 32 -4.17 -6.98 6.21
CA GLY A 32 -4.62 -5.65 5.80
C GLY A 32 -3.55 -4.57 5.88
N MET A 33 -2.27 -4.91 5.68
CA MET A 33 -1.18 -3.92 5.59
C MET A 33 -1.39 -2.93 4.44
N GLN A 34 -1.87 -3.42 3.29
CA GLN A 34 -2.26 -2.58 2.15
C GLN A 34 -3.33 -1.55 2.53
N LEU A 35 -4.34 -1.98 3.28
CA LEU A 35 -5.43 -1.12 3.75
C LEU A 35 -4.90 -0.08 4.73
N THR A 36 -4.07 -0.50 5.67
CA THR A 36 -3.44 0.35 6.70
C THR A 36 -2.62 1.45 6.04
N GLY A 37 -1.72 1.07 5.15
CA GLY A 37 -0.88 1.99 4.40
C GLY A 37 -1.68 2.93 3.51
N THR A 38 -2.73 2.44 2.83
CA THR A 38 -3.64 3.28 2.03
C THR A 38 -4.36 4.32 2.87
N GLN A 39 -4.86 3.95 4.05
CA GLN A 39 -5.53 4.90 4.95
C GLN A 39 -4.55 5.95 5.47
N PHE A 40 -3.34 5.55 5.86
CA PHE A 40 -2.31 6.49 6.28
C PHE A 40 -1.92 7.46 5.16
N THR A 41 -1.80 6.94 3.94
CA THR A 41 -1.55 7.72 2.71
C THR A 41 -2.62 8.78 2.49
N ASN A 42 -3.90 8.37 2.51
CA ASN A 42 -5.01 9.28 2.26
C ASN A 42 -5.11 10.37 3.34
N THR A 43 -4.91 10.02 4.61
CA THR A 43 -4.92 11.00 5.71
C THR A 43 -3.76 12.00 5.58
N SER A 44 -2.56 11.53 5.22
CA SER A 44 -1.39 12.40 5.00
C SER A 44 -1.59 13.33 3.79
N ALA A 45 -2.20 12.84 2.71
CA ALA A 45 -2.54 13.66 1.55
C ALA A 45 -3.59 14.74 1.89
N ILE A 46 -4.57 14.44 2.75
CA ILE A 46 -5.58 15.43 3.21
C ILE A 46 -4.93 16.55 4.02
N LEU A 47 -3.90 16.24 4.81
CA LEU A 47 -3.09 17.23 5.52
C LEU A 47 -2.15 18.02 4.59
N GLY A 48 -2.11 17.68 3.30
CA GLY A 48 -1.34 18.34 2.27
C GLY A 48 0.14 17.98 2.29
N ASN A 49 0.50 16.82 2.84
CA ASN A 49 1.81 16.23 2.59
C ASN A 49 1.88 15.72 1.16
N ASP A 50 3.05 15.83 0.55
CA ASP A 50 3.32 15.07 -0.67
C ASP A 50 3.60 13.61 -0.30
N ILE A 51 3.22 12.68 -1.18
CA ILE A 51 3.19 11.25 -0.87
C ILE A 51 3.71 10.41 -2.04
N SER A 52 4.42 9.34 -1.71
CA SER A 52 4.78 8.28 -2.65
C SER A 52 4.69 6.93 -1.96
N THR A 53 4.11 5.94 -2.64
CA THR A 53 3.79 4.65 -2.04
C THR A 53 4.28 3.49 -2.88
N LEU A 54 4.70 2.41 -2.22
CA LEU A 54 5.07 1.15 -2.83
C LEU A 54 4.36 0.01 -2.11
N PRO A 55 3.27 -0.54 -2.69
CA PRO A 55 2.68 -1.76 -2.18
C PRO A 55 3.55 -2.97 -2.58
N ASP A 56 3.82 -3.85 -1.62
CA ASP A 56 4.58 -5.07 -1.80
C ASP A 56 3.70 -6.30 -1.52
N PHE A 57 3.53 -7.13 -2.54
CA PHE A 57 2.68 -8.30 -2.52
C PHE A 57 3.52 -9.56 -2.68
N PRO A 58 3.30 -10.60 -1.85
CA PRO A 58 3.96 -11.87 -2.07
C PRO A 58 3.46 -12.52 -3.35
N ALA A 59 4.32 -13.31 -3.99
CA ALA A 59 3.96 -14.10 -5.16
C ALA A 59 2.91 -15.17 -4.82
N GLU A 60 2.92 -15.69 -3.60
CA GLU A 60 1.97 -16.70 -3.14
C GLU A 60 0.66 -16.08 -2.63
N ILE A 61 -0.46 -16.44 -3.27
CA ILE A 61 -1.79 -15.95 -2.90
C ILE A 61 -2.22 -16.47 -1.51
N ARG A 62 -1.78 -17.68 -1.11
CA ARG A 62 -2.15 -18.33 0.16
C ARG A 62 -0.97 -19.07 0.78
N ALA A 63 0.11 -18.36 1.05
CA ALA A 63 1.17 -18.87 1.92
C ALA A 63 0.62 -19.14 3.34
N PRO A 64 1.16 -20.13 4.08
CA PRO A 64 0.81 -20.34 5.47
C PRO A 64 1.07 -19.08 6.32
N ALA A 65 0.12 -18.71 7.19
CA ALA A 65 0.29 -17.54 8.07
C ALA A 65 1.53 -17.69 8.96
N GLY A 66 2.31 -16.61 9.06
CA GLY A 66 3.59 -16.52 9.76
C GLY A 66 4.79 -17.08 9.00
N SER A 67 4.66 -17.37 7.70
CA SER A 67 5.77 -17.83 6.85
C SER A 67 6.34 -16.71 5.99
N ILE A 68 7.63 -16.82 5.63
CA ILE A 68 8.36 -15.83 4.83
C ILE A 68 7.71 -15.57 3.46
N PRO A 69 7.28 -16.58 2.68
CA PRO A 69 6.66 -16.35 1.36
C PRO A 69 5.31 -15.62 1.42
N GLY A 70 4.69 -15.54 2.60
CA GLY A 70 3.39 -14.89 2.81
C GLY A 70 3.46 -13.44 3.27
N VAL A 71 4.66 -12.89 3.43
CA VAL A 71 4.85 -11.51 3.90
C VAL A 71 4.37 -10.53 2.84
N SER A 72 3.53 -9.59 3.26
CA SER A 72 3.09 -8.45 2.47
C SER A 72 3.47 -7.15 3.17
N GLY A 73 3.95 -6.19 2.38
CA GLY A 73 4.38 -4.89 2.84
C GLY A 73 3.58 -3.75 2.19
N PHE A 74 3.48 -2.62 2.87
CA PHE A 74 3.10 -1.35 2.24
C PHE A 74 4.04 -0.27 2.74
N GLN A 75 4.82 0.30 1.83
CA GLN A 75 5.69 1.42 2.14
C GLN A 75 5.05 2.74 1.70
N ILE A 76 5.14 3.74 2.56
CA ILE A 76 4.77 5.12 2.28
C ILE A 76 5.92 6.04 2.68
N ASN A 77 6.30 6.94 1.77
CA ASN A 77 7.06 8.14 2.07
C ASN A 77 6.11 9.33 2.00
N PHE A 78 6.09 10.15 3.05
CA PHE A 78 5.33 11.40 3.09
C PHE A 78 6.22 12.54 3.54
N SER A 79 6.05 13.70 2.91
CA SER A 79 6.99 14.81 3.06
C SER A 79 6.33 16.19 3.04
N SER A 80 7.10 17.16 3.55
CA SER A 80 6.89 18.60 3.41
C SER A 80 7.52 19.19 2.14
N ARG A 81 8.17 18.38 1.30
CA ARG A 81 8.66 18.75 -0.04
C ARG A 81 8.11 17.81 -1.11
N ASP A 82 8.33 18.18 -2.38
CA ASP A 82 8.05 17.31 -3.53
C ASP A 82 8.95 16.05 -3.45
N ILE A 83 8.32 14.87 -3.50
CA ILE A 83 8.98 13.58 -3.50
C ILE A 83 8.51 12.72 -4.68
N ARG A 84 9.45 11.96 -5.26
CA ARG A 84 9.19 11.11 -6.42
C ARG A 84 9.42 9.62 -6.16
N THR A 85 9.93 9.28 -4.99
CA THR A 85 10.24 7.90 -4.61
C THR A 85 9.52 7.54 -3.31
N PRO A 86 9.16 6.26 -3.13
CA PRO A 86 8.58 5.76 -1.90
C PRO A 86 9.59 5.70 -0.74
N GLY A 87 10.81 6.24 -0.91
CA GLY A 87 11.93 6.11 0.02
C GLY A 87 12.78 4.87 -0.27
N ASP A 88 14.10 4.99 -0.11
CA ASP A 88 15.02 3.86 -0.32
C ASP A 88 15.01 2.92 0.89
N GLU A 89 15.20 3.48 2.09
CA GLU A 89 15.15 2.77 3.36
C GLU A 89 13.96 3.31 4.20
N PRO A 90 13.12 2.45 4.81
CA PRO A 90 12.17 2.90 5.82
C PRO A 90 12.87 3.43 7.07
N ASN A 91 12.33 4.52 7.62
CA ASN A 91 12.69 5.03 8.95
C ASN A 91 11.97 4.26 10.05
N VAL A 92 10.76 3.77 9.74
CA VAL A 92 9.93 3.00 10.67
C VAL A 92 9.40 1.73 10.04
N LEU A 93 9.58 0.62 10.73
CA LEU A 93 9.01 -0.68 10.40
C LEU A 93 7.94 -1.06 11.43
N VAL A 94 6.69 -1.19 10.98
CA VAL A 94 5.60 -1.78 11.77
C VAL A 94 5.48 -3.25 11.36
N ALA A 95 5.99 -4.16 12.19
CA ALA A 95 6.00 -5.59 11.89
C ALA A 95 5.01 -6.36 12.79
N MET A 96 4.01 -6.98 12.14
CA MET A 96 2.91 -7.65 12.81
C MET A 96 3.24 -9.07 13.28
N ASN A 97 4.35 -9.65 12.80
CA ASN A 97 4.82 -10.99 13.15
C ASN A 97 6.34 -11.16 12.87
N PRO A 98 6.97 -12.28 13.30
CA PRO A 98 8.40 -12.50 13.09
C PRO A 98 8.83 -12.61 11.63
N ALA A 99 7.99 -13.19 10.75
CA ALA A 99 8.31 -13.32 9.33
C ALA A 99 8.42 -11.94 8.65
N ALA A 100 7.47 -11.05 8.95
CA ALA A 100 7.46 -9.67 8.50
C ALA A 100 8.70 -8.90 8.97
N LEU A 101 9.11 -9.11 10.24
CA LEU A 101 10.38 -8.56 10.74
C LEU A 101 11.56 -9.11 9.95
N LYS A 102 11.67 -10.43 9.77
CA LYS A 102 12.82 -11.06 9.10
C LYS A 102 13.02 -10.57 7.67
N VAL A 103 11.92 -10.44 6.91
CA VAL A 103 11.95 -10.01 5.50
C VAL A 103 12.36 -8.55 5.38
N ASN A 104 11.91 -7.69 6.29
CA ASN A 104 12.03 -6.23 6.13
C ASN A 104 13.12 -5.58 6.97
N LEU A 105 13.65 -6.25 7.99
CA LEU A 105 14.71 -5.72 8.84
C LEU A 105 15.98 -5.32 8.08
N PRO A 106 16.44 -6.05 7.03
CA PRO A 106 17.63 -5.66 6.28
C PRO A 106 17.50 -4.31 5.55
N ASP A 107 16.27 -3.91 5.22
CA ASP A 107 16.00 -2.65 4.49
C ASP A 107 15.83 -1.47 5.43
N LEU A 108 15.60 -1.70 6.73
CA LEU A 108 15.37 -0.64 7.71
C LEU A 108 16.66 0.15 7.97
N GLU A 109 16.56 1.48 7.98
CA GLU A 109 17.71 2.33 8.25
C GLU A 109 18.30 2.04 9.65
N LYS A 110 19.62 2.20 9.79
CA LYS A 110 20.28 2.04 11.08
C LYS A 110 19.76 3.06 12.09
N GLY A 111 19.40 2.60 13.29
CA GLY A 111 18.79 3.46 14.31
C GLY A 111 17.30 3.71 14.08
N GLY A 112 16.70 3.15 13.03
CA GLY A 112 15.28 3.24 12.74
C GLY A 112 14.39 2.68 13.85
N ILE A 113 13.10 3.00 13.78
CA ILE A 113 12.11 2.59 14.78
C ILE A 113 11.45 1.29 14.34
N ILE A 114 11.37 0.33 15.25
CA ILE A 114 10.66 -0.93 15.02
C ILE A 114 9.48 -0.99 15.98
N ILE A 115 8.26 -1.12 15.44
CA ILE A 115 7.05 -1.34 16.22
C ILE A 115 6.63 -2.80 16.01
N LEU A 116 6.67 -3.59 17.09
CA LEU A 116 6.44 -5.03 17.06
C LEU A 116 5.14 -5.41 17.77
N ASN A 117 4.39 -6.33 17.17
CA ASN A 117 3.37 -7.10 17.87
C ASN A 117 4.03 -8.23 18.67
N SER A 118 4.33 -8.00 19.94
CA SER A 118 5.04 -8.99 20.80
C SER A 118 4.29 -10.31 20.91
N ASP A 119 2.96 -10.30 20.90
CA ASP A 119 2.12 -11.50 21.01
C ASP A 119 2.35 -12.48 19.84
N ALA A 120 2.84 -11.97 18.71
CA ALA A 120 3.12 -12.78 17.53
C ALA A 120 4.46 -13.52 17.61
N PHE A 121 5.34 -13.20 18.57
CA PHE A 121 6.69 -13.79 18.74
C PHE A 121 6.68 -15.07 19.59
N ALA A 122 5.62 -15.88 19.46
CA ALA A 122 5.55 -17.21 20.06
C ALA A 122 6.42 -18.23 19.29
N GLU A 123 6.83 -19.30 19.98
CA GLU A 123 7.76 -20.32 19.46
C GLU A 123 7.34 -20.90 18.10
N LEU A 124 6.04 -21.15 17.89
CA LEU A 124 5.52 -21.68 16.62
C LEU A 124 5.73 -20.71 15.45
N ASN A 125 5.52 -19.41 15.67
CA ASN A 125 5.68 -18.39 14.63
C ASN A 125 7.16 -18.11 14.35
N LEU A 126 8.00 -18.15 15.38
CA LEU A 126 9.46 -18.09 15.23
C LEU A 126 9.97 -19.23 14.35
N LYS A 127 9.54 -20.47 14.61
CA LYS A 127 9.89 -21.64 13.78
C LYS A 127 9.44 -21.50 12.34
N LYS A 128 8.20 -21.03 12.09
CA LYS A 128 7.69 -20.80 10.72
C LYS A 128 8.45 -19.71 9.97
N ALA A 129 8.90 -18.68 10.68
CA ALA A 129 9.77 -17.63 10.13
C ALA A 129 11.24 -18.08 10.02
N GLY A 130 11.58 -19.29 10.48
CA GLY A 130 12.93 -19.85 10.45
C GLY A 130 13.90 -19.15 11.40
N TYR A 131 13.43 -18.74 12.58
CA TYR A 131 14.28 -18.28 13.68
C TYR A 131 14.63 -19.45 14.61
N GLU A 132 15.91 -19.57 14.98
CA GLU A 132 16.38 -20.51 15.99
C GLU A 132 16.19 -19.96 17.41
N LYS A 133 16.40 -18.64 17.57
CA LYS A 133 16.18 -17.89 18.82
C LYS A 133 15.34 -16.65 18.53
N SER A 134 14.67 -16.13 19.55
CA SER A 134 13.86 -14.93 19.41
C SER A 134 14.77 -13.72 19.10
N PRO A 135 14.50 -12.95 18.03
CA PRO A 135 15.25 -11.73 17.72
C PRO A 135 15.07 -10.64 18.79
N LEU A 136 14.09 -10.80 19.68
CA LEU A 136 13.89 -9.93 20.85
C LEU A 136 14.93 -10.15 21.95
N GLU A 137 15.62 -11.30 21.95
CA GLU A 137 16.47 -11.75 23.05
C GLU A 137 17.93 -12.02 22.63
N ASP A 138 18.21 -12.15 21.33
CA ASP A 138 19.53 -12.53 20.82
C ASP A 138 20.44 -11.35 20.45
N GLY A 139 19.98 -10.11 20.67
CA GLY A 139 20.73 -8.89 20.37
C GLY A 139 20.62 -8.43 18.91
N THR A 140 19.89 -9.13 18.04
CA THR A 140 19.68 -8.75 16.63
C THR A 140 19.17 -7.32 16.47
N LEU A 141 18.36 -6.85 17.43
CA LEU A 141 17.73 -5.54 17.37
C LEU A 141 18.48 -4.43 18.13
N ALA A 142 19.70 -4.67 18.64
CA ALA A 142 20.43 -3.74 19.50
C ALA A 142 20.76 -2.38 18.84
N GLY A 143 20.72 -2.29 17.50
CA GLY A 143 20.96 -1.07 16.73
C GLY A 143 19.71 -0.26 16.38
N TYR A 144 18.53 -0.64 16.89
CA TYR A 144 17.25 -0.03 16.52
C TYR A 144 16.47 0.43 17.76
N ARG A 145 15.58 1.40 17.57
CA ARG A 145 14.63 1.79 18.62
C ARG A 145 13.43 0.84 18.58
N VAL A 146 13.47 -0.21 19.40
CA VAL A 146 12.41 -1.22 19.46
C VAL A 146 11.29 -0.79 20.41
N ILE A 147 10.06 -0.79 19.90
CA ILE A 147 8.83 -0.55 20.65
C ILE A 147 7.99 -1.82 20.53
N SER A 148 8.05 -2.64 21.58
CA SER A 148 7.39 -3.93 21.65
C SER A 148 6.04 -3.80 22.35
N ILE A 149 4.94 -4.13 21.66
CA ILE A 149 3.58 -3.90 22.13
C ILE A 149 2.76 -5.20 21.97
N PRO A 150 2.03 -5.65 23.01
CA PRO A 150 1.11 -6.79 22.90
C PRO A 150 -0.16 -6.40 22.13
N LEU A 151 0.00 -6.14 20.83
CA LEU A 151 -1.03 -5.58 19.95
C LEU A 151 -2.28 -6.46 19.86
N SER A 152 -2.10 -7.78 19.87
CA SER A 152 -3.20 -8.73 19.72
C SER A 152 -4.05 -8.74 21.00
N GLU A 153 -3.40 -8.75 22.15
CA GLU A 153 -4.06 -8.70 23.46
C GLU A 153 -4.75 -7.35 23.67
N LEU A 154 -4.06 -6.24 23.42
CA LEU A 154 -4.63 -4.90 23.58
C LEU A 154 -5.82 -4.66 22.65
N ASN A 155 -5.74 -5.11 21.39
CA ASN A 155 -6.87 -5.04 20.47
C ASN A 155 -8.03 -5.93 20.96
N SER A 156 -7.77 -7.16 21.41
CA SER A 156 -8.81 -8.01 21.97
C SER A 156 -9.46 -7.40 23.21
N ASN A 157 -8.67 -6.75 24.07
CA ASN A 157 -9.15 -6.05 25.26
C ASN A 157 -10.00 -4.84 24.90
N ALA A 158 -9.56 -4.06 23.90
CA ALA A 158 -10.30 -2.91 23.40
C ALA A 158 -11.66 -3.31 22.82
N LEU A 159 -11.81 -4.52 22.30
CA LEU A 159 -13.05 -5.02 21.70
C LEU A 159 -13.91 -5.86 22.66
N LYS A 160 -13.51 -5.98 23.95
CA LYS A 160 -14.31 -6.67 24.96
C LYS A 160 -15.71 -6.06 25.06
N GLY A 161 -16.73 -6.91 25.02
CA GLY A 161 -18.14 -6.49 25.04
C GLY A 161 -18.81 -6.46 23.66
N LEU A 162 -18.05 -6.56 22.56
CA LEU A 162 -18.63 -6.80 21.24
C LEU A 162 -18.78 -8.31 21.01
N ASN A 163 -19.96 -8.74 20.54
CA ASN A 163 -20.23 -10.15 20.22
C ASN A 163 -19.63 -10.54 18.85
N LEU A 164 -18.31 -10.53 18.76
CA LEU A 164 -17.57 -10.81 17.52
C LEU A 164 -16.84 -12.14 17.57
N PRO A 165 -16.80 -12.91 16.47
CA PRO A 165 -15.91 -14.05 16.35
C PRO A 165 -14.45 -13.61 16.54
N LYS A 166 -13.66 -14.41 17.29
CA LYS A 166 -12.24 -14.13 17.58
C LYS A 166 -11.44 -13.72 16.36
N LYS A 167 -11.66 -14.40 15.23
CA LYS A 167 -10.98 -14.12 13.96
C LYS A 167 -11.28 -12.71 13.40
N GLU A 168 -12.51 -12.22 13.53
CA GLU A 168 -12.85 -10.87 13.06
C GLU A 168 -12.33 -9.79 14.01
N ALA A 169 -12.31 -10.07 15.32
CA ALA A 169 -11.64 -9.20 16.29
C ALA A 169 -10.14 -9.09 15.99
N GLU A 170 -9.45 -10.21 15.73
CA GLU A 170 -8.03 -10.24 15.36
C GLU A 170 -7.74 -9.45 14.07
N ARG A 171 -8.65 -9.45 13.09
CA ARG A 171 -8.46 -8.67 11.84
C ARG A 171 -8.53 -7.16 12.04
N SER A 172 -9.09 -6.68 13.15
CA SER A 172 -9.15 -5.26 13.50
C SER A 172 -7.83 -4.72 14.07
N LYS A 173 -6.86 -5.61 14.38
CA LYS A 173 -5.52 -5.24 14.91
C LYS A 173 -4.77 -4.24 14.04
N ASN A 174 -5.03 -4.26 12.72
CA ASN A 174 -4.41 -3.35 11.77
C ASN A 174 -4.86 -1.89 11.99
N PHE A 175 -6.11 -1.65 12.40
CA PHE A 175 -6.60 -0.34 12.78
C PHE A 175 -6.04 0.10 14.12
N PHE A 176 -5.83 -0.82 15.07
CA PHE A 176 -5.13 -0.50 16.30
C PHE A 176 -3.71 0.01 16.00
N ALA A 177 -2.96 -0.72 15.16
CA ALA A 177 -1.65 -0.27 14.70
C ALA A 177 -1.73 1.09 13.98
N LEU A 178 -2.70 1.28 13.08
CA LEU A 178 -2.93 2.56 12.41
C LEU A 178 -3.18 3.71 13.38
N GLY A 179 -3.97 3.48 14.44
CA GLY A 179 -4.29 4.47 15.45
C GLY A 179 -3.04 4.95 16.21
N MET A 180 -2.16 4.02 16.59
CA MET A 180 -0.87 4.36 17.20
C MET A 180 -0.01 5.21 16.25
N MET A 181 0.05 4.83 14.97
CA MET A 181 0.80 5.59 13.97
C MET A 181 0.23 6.98 13.71
N TYR A 182 -1.09 7.13 13.81
CA TYR A 182 -1.74 8.44 13.72
C TYR A 182 -1.36 9.35 14.87
N TRP A 183 -1.33 8.82 16.09
CA TRP A 183 -0.85 9.59 17.22
C TRP A 183 0.64 9.96 17.09
N LEU A 184 1.47 9.00 16.67
CA LEU A 184 2.92 9.18 16.54
C LEU A 184 3.30 10.26 15.52
N TYR A 185 2.51 10.39 14.45
CA TYR A 185 2.75 11.33 13.35
C TYR A 185 1.75 12.49 13.29
N ASP A 186 1.05 12.77 14.38
CA ASP A 186 0.10 13.89 14.50
C ASP A 186 -0.92 13.91 13.34
N ARG A 187 -1.62 12.79 13.16
CA ARG A 187 -2.63 12.58 12.12
C ARG A 187 -4.03 12.49 12.72
N PRO A 188 -5.04 13.15 12.13
CA PRO A 188 -6.42 13.10 12.61
C PRO A 188 -7.06 11.73 12.35
N LEU A 189 -7.93 11.30 13.25
CA LEU A 189 -8.67 10.04 13.13
C LEU A 189 -9.87 10.15 12.18
N GLU A 190 -10.44 11.35 12.04
CA GLU A 190 -11.73 11.63 11.39
C GLU A 190 -11.79 11.14 9.94
N PRO A 191 -10.77 11.35 9.07
CA PRO A 191 -10.83 10.86 7.69
C PRO A 191 -11.01 9.35 7.61
N THR A 192 -10.26 8.59 8.41
CA THR A 192 -10.35 7.14 8.45
C THR A 192 -11.64 6.67 9.10
N LEU A 193 -12.12 7.32 10.16
CA LEU A 193 -13.41 6.99 10.76
C LEU A 193 -14.58 7.15 9.78
N LYS A 194 -14.59 8.24 9.00
CA LYS A 194 -15.58 8.44 7.92
C LYS A 194 -15.49 7.36 6.85
N TRP A 195 -14.27 6.96 6.51
CA TRP A 195 -14.05 5.88 5.54
C TRP A 195 -14.51 4.52 6.09
N ILE A 196 -14.23 4.20 7.36
CA ILE A 196 -14.70 2.98 8.03
C ILE A 196 -16.24 2.96 8.00
N GLN A 197 -16.89 4.07 8.35
CA GLN A 197 -18.34 4.21 8.28
C GLN A 197 -18.87 3.89 6.88
N ALA A 198 -18.32 4.53 5.84
CA ALA A 198 -18.79 4.34 4.47
C ALA A 198 -18.56 2.90 3.96
N LYS A 199 -17.42 2.29 4.29
CA LYS A 199 -17.04 0.95 3.81
C LYS A 199 -17.81 -0.16 4.51
N PHE A 200 -18.00 -0.05 5.82
CA PHE A 200 -18.56 -1.12 6.66
C PHE A 200 -20.00 -0.83 7.11
N GLN A 201 -20.69 0.18 6.57
CA GLN A 201 -22.08 0.50 6.90
C GLN A 201 -23.05 -0.69 6.85
N LYS A 202 -22.80 -1.68 5.97
CA LYS A 202 -23.62 -2.89 5.85
C LYS A 202 -23.30 -3.97 6.89
N LYS A 203 -22.25 -3.77 7.71
CA LYS A 203 -21.78 -4.69 8.75
C LYS A 203 -21.50 -3.92 10.04
N PRO A 204 -22.55 -3.54 10.81
CA PRO A 204 -22.42 -2.65 11.96
C PRO A 204 -21.41 -3.13 13.01
N GLU A 205 -21.35 -4.44 13.27
CA GLU A 205 -20.41 -5.00 14.26
C GLU A 205 -18.95 -4.79 13.85
N ILE A 206 -18.61 -5.01 12.58
CA ILE A 206 -17.26 -4.79 12.04
C ILE A 206 -16.92 -3.29 11.97
N LEU A 207 -17.91 -2.45 11.66
CA LEU A 207 -17.76 -1.00 11.68
C LEU A 207 -17.39 -0.52 13.09
N THR A 208 -18.15 -0.94 14.09
CA THR A 208 -17.88 -0.61 15.50
C THR A 208 -16.51 -1.14 15.93
N ALA A 209 -16.19 -2.39 15.59
CA ALA A 209 -14.91 -3.00 15.92
C ALA A 209 -13.72 -2.21 15.37
N ASN A 210 -13.72 -1.92 14.06
CA ASN A 210 -12.63 -1.19 13.42
C ASN A 210 -12.50 0.24 13.96
N SER A 211 -13.63 0.91 14.21
CA SER A 211 -13.65 2.27 14.77
C SER A 211 -13.10 2.30 16.21
N GLN A 212 -13.47 1.30 17.02
CA GLN A 212 -13.03 1.16 18.40
C GLN A 212 -11.55 0.78 18.47
N ALA A 213 -11.09 -0.15 17.62
CA ALA A 213 -9.68 -0.50 17.50
C ALA A 213 -8.81 0.70 17.12
N LEU A 214 -9.25 1.51 16.13
CA LEU A 214 -8.53 2.72 15.71
C LEU A 214 -8.38 3.72 16.86
N ARG A 215 -9.48 4.01 17.57
CA ARG A 215 -9.48 4.93 18.73
C ARG A 215 -8.64 4.38 19.88
N ALA A 216 -8.73 3.09 20.16
CA ALA A 216 -7.98 2.43 21.21
C ALA A 216 -6.47 2.51 20.95
N GLY A 217 -6.03 2.26 19.71
CA GLY A 217 -4.62 2.41 19.33
C GLY A 217 -4.11 3.84 19.52
N PHE A 218 -4.89 4.84 19.09
CA PHE A 218 -4.54 6.25 19.29
C PHE A 218 -4.43 6.61 20.77
N ASN A 219 -5.43 6.26 21.57
CA ASN A 219 -5.45 6.53 23.01
C ASN A 219 -4.36 5.78 23.77
N TYR A 220 -3.99 4.57 23.32
CA TYR A 220 -2.91 3.79 23.91
C TYR A 220 -1.57 4.50 23.72
N ALA A 221 -1.29 4.99 22.51
CA ALA A 221 -0.08 5.76 22.25
C ALA A 221 -0.05 7.08 23.04
N ASP A 222 -1.21 7.71 23.23
CA ASP A 222 -1.36 8.94 24.03
C ASP A 222 -1.09 8.75 25.52
N THR A 223 -1.64 7.68 26.09
CA THR A 223 -1.57 7.42 27.54
C THR A 223 -0.29 6.74 27.97
N THR A 224 0.39 6.03 27.07
CA THR A 224 1.65 5.38 27.38
C THR A 224 2.84 6.33 27.19
N GLU A 225 3.87 6.14 28.00
CA GLU A 225 5.16 6.83 27.86
C GLU A 225 6.12 6.09 26.90
N LEU A 226 5.62 5.07 26.19
CA LEU A 226 6.39 4.29 25.21
C LEU A 226 6.95 5.18 24.07
N PHE A 227 6.23 6.24 23.76
CA PHE A 227 6.63 7.24 22.79
C PHE A 227 6.93 8.55 23.53
N THR A 228 8.23 8.81 23.72
CA THR A 228 8.73 10.06 24.29
C THR A 228 8.62 11.25 23.34
N THR A 229 8.46 10.96 22.04
CA THR A 229 8.55 11.95 20.96
C THR A 229 7.35 11.81 20.05
N HIS A 230 6.75 12.95 19.70
CA HIS A 230 5.79 13.06 18.60
C HIS A 230 6.51 13.62 17.38
N TYR A 231 6.20 13.10 16.20
CA TYR A 231 6.76 13.60 14.96
C TYR A 231 5.71 14.39 14.18
N ARG A 232 6.10 15.56 13.69
CA ARG A 232 5.25 16.37 12.82
C ARG A 232 5.93 16.58 11.48
N VAL A 233 5.27 16.16 10.41
CA VAL A 233 5.67 16.50 9.03
C VAL A 233 4.76 17.60 8.53
N ARG A 234 5.32 18.80 8.32
CA ARG A 234 4.59 19.98 7.85
C ARG A 234 4.00 19.76 6.46
N LYS A 235 2.99 20.57 6.12
CA LYS A 235 2.37 20.58 4.79
C LYS A 235 3.42 20.83 3.71
N ALA A 236 3.30 20.15 2.58
CA ALA A 236 4.18 20.36 1.44
C ALA A 236 3.88 21.66 0.70
N ASN A 237 4.93 22.27 0.14
CA ASN A 237 4.79 23.42 -0.75
C ASN A 237 4.36 22.96 -2.15
N LEU A 238 3.05 22.71 -2.30
CA LEU A 238 2.42 22.25 -3.53
C LEU A 238 1.74 23.41 -4.26
N ALA A 239 1.77 23.40 -5.60
CA ALA A 239 1.05 24.39 -6.40
C ALA A 239 -0.46 24.36 -6.09
N PRO A 240 -1.19 25.49 -6.11
CA PRO A 240 -2.63 25.48 -5.91
C PRO A 240 -3.33 24.61 -6.98
N GLY A 241 -4.20 23.69 -6.56
CA GLY A 241 -4.88 22.79 -7.51
C GLY A 241 -5.74 21.73 -6.84
N LYS A 242 -6.42 20.94 -7.68
CA LYS A 242 -7.13 19.72 -7.25
C LYS A 242 -6.23 18.53 -7.47
N TYR A 243 -5.84 17.88 -6.39
CA TYR A 243 -4.96 16.71 -6.41
C TYR A 243 -5.78 15.42 -6.41
N ARG A 244 -5.25 14.40 -7.07
CA ARG A 244 -5.81 13.04 -7.09
C ARG A 244 -4.69 12.04 -6.83
N ASN A 245 -4.87 11.20 -5.82
CA ASN A 245 -4.02 10.02 -5.62
C ASN A 245 -4.45 8.95 -6.63
N ILE A 246 -3.52 8.48 -7.46
CA ILE A 246 -3.73 7.44 -8.48
C ILE A 246 -2.47 6.60 -8.63
N THR A 247 -2.65 5.33 -9.02
CA THR A 247 -1.55 4.45 -9.40
C THR A 247 -1.10 4.70 -10.85
N GLY A 248 0.06 4.17 -11.23
CA GLY A 248 0.56 4.27 -12.61
C GLY A 248 -0.37 3.62 -13.65
N ASN A 249 -0.98 2.47 -13.31
CA ASN A 249 -1.94 1.80 -14.20
C ASN A 249 -3.24 2.59 -14.35
N GLU A 250 -3.76 3.19 -13.27
CA GLU A 250 -4.93 4.07 -13.33
C GLU A 250 -4.63 5.32 -14.17
N ALA A 251 -3.46 5.94 -13.97
CA ALA A 251 -3.02 7.09 -14.76
C ALA A 251 -2.92 6.75 -16.25
N THR A 252 -2.35 5.58 -16.57
CA THR A 252 -2.24 5.07 -17.94
C THR A 252 -3.62 4.85 -18.56
N ALA A 253 -4.52 4.19 -17.84
CA ALA A 253 -5.90 3.99 -18.28
C ALA A 253 -6.60 5.32 -18.57
N LEU A 254 -6.55 6.28 -17.63
CA LEU A 254 -7.13 7.62 -17.82
C LEU A 254 -6.50 8.37 -19.01
N GLY A 255 -5.20 8.22 -19.23
CA GLY A 255 -4.50 8.75 -20.40
C GLY A 255 -5.05 8.18 -21.71
N PHE A 256 -5.32 6.87 -21.77
CA PHE A 256 -5.95 6.25 -22.93
C PHE A 256 -7.38 6.75 -23.18
N ILE A 257 -8.16 6.95 -22.11
CA ILE A 257 -9.50 7.56 -22.20
C ILE A 257 -9.39 8.96 -22.79
N ALA A 258 -8.50 9.79 -22.25
CA ALA A 258 -8.27 11.15 -22.73
C ALA A 258 -7.86 11.15 -24.21
N ALA A 259 -6.94 10.29 -24.62
CA ALA A 259 -6.52 10.14 -26.01
C ALA A 259 -7.68 9.75 -26.93
N SER A 260 -8.54 8.81 -26.50
CA SER A 260 -9.75 8.44 -27.25
C SER A 260 -10.73 9.60 -27.42
N GLN A 261 -10.95 10.41 -26.38
CA GLN A 261 -11.82 11.58 -26.47
C GLN A 261 -11.24 12.65 -27.40
N VAL A 262 -9.95 12.97 -27.27
CA VAL A 262 -9.26 13.97 -28.11
C VAL A 262 -9.22 13.53 -29.57
N ALA A 263 -8.91 12.26 -29.84
CA ALA A 263 -8.91 11.71 -31.19
C ALA A 263 -10.32 11.49 -31.75
N GLN A 264 -11.37 11.67 -30.92
CA GLN A 264 -12.77 11.39 -31.23
C GLN A 264 -13.06 9.95 -31.68
N ARG A 265 -12.16 9.01 -31.42
CA ARG A 265 -12.28 7.60 -31.82
C ARG A 265 -12.71 6.70 -30.66
N PRO A 266 -13.59 5.73 -30.87
CA PRO A 266 -13.88 4.71 -29.86
C PRO A 266 -12.61 3.95 -29.50
N LEU A 267 -12.48 3.60 -28.23
CA LEU A 267 -11.33 2.87 -27.71
C LEU A 267 -11.64 1.37 -27.68
N PHE A 268 -10.72 0.56 -28.20
CA PHE A 268 -10.74 -0.89 -28.02
C PHE A 268 -9.46 -1.34 -27.32
N TYR A 269 -9.62 -1.96 -26.15
CA TYR A 269 -8.52 -2.49 -25.35
C TYR A 269 -8.65 -4.01 -25.24
N ALA A 270 -7.69 -4.75 -25.78
CA ALA A 270 -7.63 -6.20 -25.68
C ALA A 270 -6.41 -6.65 -24.89
N SER A 271 -6.58 -7.51 -23.88
CA SER A 271 -5.46 -8.02 -23.10
C SER A 271 -5.72 -9.41 -22.56
N TYR A 272 -4.64 -10.13 -22.25
CA TYR A 272 -4.66 -11.31 -21.39
C TYR A 272 -4.21 -10.91 -19.98
N PRO A 273 -4.84 -11.42 -18.90
CA PRO A 273 -4.46 -11.06 -17.54
C PRO A 273 -3.01 -11.44 -17.21
N ILE A 274 -2.18 -10.44 -16.91
CA ILE A 274 -0.79 -10.62 -16.48
C ILE A 274 -0.40 -9.53 -15.47
N THR A 275 0.20 -9.92 -14.35
CA THR A 275 0.76 -8.97 -13.37
C THR A 275 2.02 -8.30 -13.96
N PRO A 276 2.19 -6.97 -13.89
CA PRO A 276 1.36 -5.97 -13.22
C PRO A 276 0.40 -5.19 -14.15
N ALA A 277 0.07 -5.66 -15.35
CA ALA A 277 -0.70 -4.91 -16.36
C ALA A 277 -2.23 -5.04 -16.24
N SER A 278 -2.75 -6.07 -15.56
CA SER A 278 -4.20 -6.38 -15.50
C SER A 278 -5.08 -5.22 -14.99
N ASP A 279 -4.55 -4.35 -14.13
CA ASP A 279 -5.33 -3.25 -13.55
C ASP A 279 -5.75 -2.19 -14.59
N ILE A 280 -5.05 -2.10 -15.73
CA ILE A 280 -5.48 -1.25 -16.84
C ILE A 280 -6.82 -1.74 -17.40
N LEU A 281 -6.99 -3.07 -17.56
CA LEU A 281 -8.27 -3.64 -17.99
C LEU A 281 -9.37 -3.35 -16.95
N HIS A 282 -9.06 -3.56 -15.67
CA HIS A 282 -10.00 -3.33 -14.58
C HIS A 282 -10.49 -1.88 -14.57
N GLU A 283 -9.59 -0.91 -14.68
CA GLU A 283 -9.97 0.50 -14.67
C GLU A 283 -10.76 0.89 -15.92
N LEU A 284 -10.29 0.53 -17.13
CA LEU A 284 -11.02 0.83 -18.37
C LEU A 284 -12.43 0.21 -18.41
N SER A 285 -12.61 -0.97 -17.81
CA SER A 285 -13.91 -1.67 -17.79
C SER A 285 -15.00 -0.91 -17.01
N ARG A 286 -14.61 -0.01 -16.10
CA ARG A 286 -15.52 0.86 -15.33
C ARG A 286 -15.98 2.08 -16.12
N HIS A 287 -15.27 2.42 -17.19
CA HIS A 287 -15.43 3.67 -17.96
C HIS A 287 -16.08 3.46 -19.34
N LYS A 288 -16.93 2.43 -19.49
CA LYS A 288 -17.60 2.08 -20.76
C LYS A 288 -18.42 3.23 -21.37
N ASN A 289 -18.89 4.16 -20.54
CA ASN A 289 -19.60 5.38 -20.93
C ASN A 289 -18.78 6.30 -21.84
N PHE A 290 -17.45 6.13 -21.92
CA PHE A 290 -16.58 6.89 -22.82
C PHE A 290 -16.37 6.23 -24.19
N ARG A 291 -17.28 5.34 -24.64
CA ARG A 291 -17.15 4.54 -25.87
C ARG A 291 -15.93 3.63 -25.86
N ILE A 292 -15.71 2.99 -24.71
CA ILE A 292 -14.61 2.05 -24.47
C ILE A 292 -15.15 0.62 -24.53
N LYS A 293 -14.46 -0.24 -25.27
CA LYS A 293 -14.69 -1.68 -25.28
C LYS A 293 -13.44 -2.39 -24.79
N THR A 294 -13.58 -3.14 -23.70
CA THR A 294 -12.53 -4.00 -23.15
C THR A 294 -12.80 -5.44 -23.54
N PHE A 295 -11.77 -6.15 -24.00
CA PHE A 295 -11.83 -7.55 -24.37
C PHE A 295 -10.74 -8.33 -23.61
N GLN A 296 -11.17 -9.28 -22.79
CA GLN A 296 -10.26 -10.22 -22.15
C GLN A 296 -10.12 -11.43 -23.09
N ALA A 297 -8.94 -11.57 -23.69
CA ALA A 297 -8.63 -12.67 -24.58
C ALA A 297 -8.21 -13.92 -23.80
N GLU A 298 -8.17 -15.04 -24.51
CA GLU A 298 -7.71 -16.34 -24.04
C GLU A 298 -6.19 -16.42 -23.85
N ASP A 299 -5.42 -15.66 -24.63
CA ASP A 299 -3.96 -15.55 -24.56
C ASP A 299 -3.47 -14.20 -25.14
N GLU A 300 -2.16 -13.96 -25.06
CA GLU A 300 -1.54 -12.73 -25.59
C GLU A 300 -1.59 -12.61 -27.12
N ILE A 301 -1.64 -13.71 -27.86
CA ILE A 301 -1.67 -13.75 -29.33
C ILE A 301 -3.05 -13.29 -29.82
N ALA A 302 -4.11 -13.87 -29.27
CA ALA A 302 -5.49 -13.46 -29.50
C ALA A 302 -5.72 -12.00 -29.08
N ALA A 303 -5.14 -11.55 -27.96
CA ALA A 303 -5.25 -10.17 -27.52
C ALA A 303 -4.67 -9.16 -28.53
N ILE A 304 -3.46 -9.41 -29.09
CA ILE A 304 -2.89 -8.50 -30.09
C ILE A 304 -3.62 -8.61 -31.43
N GLY A 305 -4.04 -9.81 -31.84
CA GLY A 305 -4.83 -10.00 -33.06
C GLY A 305 -6.15 -9.21 -33.01
N ALA A 306 -6.86 -9.26 -31.89
CA ALA A 306 -8.09 -8.48 -31.67
C ALA A 306 -7.82 -6.97 -31.71
N ALA A 307 -6.71 -6.50 -31.13
CA ALA A 307 -6.33 -5.08 -31.19
C ALA A 307 -6.03 -4.64 -32.63
N ILE A 308 -5.30 -5.44 -33.41
CA ILE A 308 -5.03 -5.16 -34.83
C ILE A 308 -6.33 -5.11 -35.63
N GLY A 309 -7.26 -6.05 -35.42
CA GLY A 309 -8.58 -6.03 -36.05
C GLY A 309 -9.37 -4.75 -35.71
N ALA A 310 -9.28 -4.30 -34.46
CA ALA A 310 -9.89 -3.03 -34.06
C ALA A 310 -9.24 -1.82 -34.75
N ALA A 311 -7.90 -1.81 -34.90
CA ALA A 311 -7.19 -0.76 -35.63
C ALA A 311 -7.64 -0.67 -37.09
N PHE A 312 -7.76 -1.82 -37.76
CA PHE A 312 -8.26 -1.91 -39.13
C PHE A 312 -9.68 -1.33 -39.28
N SER A 313 -10.53 -1.53 -38.27
CA SER A 313 -11.88 -0.96 -38.22
C SER A 313 -11.95 0.52 -37.82
N GLY A 314 -10.81 1.20 -37.64
CA GLY A 314 -10.73 2.63 -37.33
C GLY A 314 -10.83 2.98 -35.83
N HIS A 315 -10.81 2.00 -34.93
CA HIS A 315 -10.79 2.26 -33.48
C HIS A 315 -9.40 2.72 -33.03
N LEU A 316 -9.33 3.42 -31.89
CA LEU A 316 -8.08 3.55 -31.16
C LEU A 316 -7.80 2.19 -30.50
N ALA A 317 -6.86 1.43 -31.07
CA ALA A 317 -6.55 0.08 -30.67
C ALA A 317 -5.39 0.01 -29.67
N LEU A 318 -5.62 -0.67 -28.56
CA LEU A 318 -4.64 -0.83 -27.50
C LEU A 318 -4.59 -2.28 -26.99
N THR A 319 -3.42 -2.69 -26.52
CA THR A 319 -3.23 -3.90 -25.72
C THR A 319 -2.26 -3.62 -24.58
N GLY A 320 -2.41 -4.32 -23.46
CA GLY A 320 -1.50 -4.23 -22.32
C GLY A 320 -0.95 -5.59 -21.94
N THR A 321 0.32 -5.61 -21.52
CA THR A 321 1.05 -6.84 -21.18
C THR A 321 2.31 -6.53 -20.37
N SER A 322 3.14 -7.55 -20.13
CA SER A 322 4.49 -7.45 -19.55
C SER A 322 5.47 -8.31 -20.37
N GLY A 323 6.73 -8.43 -19.94
CA GLY A 323 7.82 -9.06 -20.69
C GLY A 323 7.46 -10.36 -21.44
N PRO A 324 6.96 -11.41 -20.76
CA PRO A 324 6.60 -12.67 -21.42
C PRO A 324 5.54 -12.51 -22.52
N GLY A 325 4.55 -11.66 -22.28
CA GLY A 325 3.48 -11.43 -23.24
C GLY A 325 3.89 -10.55 -24.41
N VAL A 326 4.86 -9.63 -24.25
CA VAL A 326 5.48 -8.94 -25.40
C VAL A 326 6.14 -9.95 -26.32
N ALA A 327 6.87 -10.94 -25.77
CA ALA A 327 7.53 -11.97 -26.57
C ALA A 327 6.51 -12.76 -27.42
N LEU A 328 5.39 -13.17 -26.84
CA LEU A 328 4.31 -13.87 -27.56
C LEU A 328 3.64 -13.00 -28.64
N LYS A 329 3.60 -11.67 -28.46
CA LYS A 329 2.99 -10.74 -29.43
C LYS A 329 3.88 -10.43 -30.63
N SER A 330 5.15 -10.83 -30.63
CA SER A 330 6.17 -10.39 -31.60
C SER A 330 5.78 -10.61 -33.06
N GLU A 331 5.18 -11.75 -33.39
CA GLU A 331 4.74 -12.06 -34.76
C GLU A 331 3.67 -11.06 -35.24
N ALA A 332 2.63 -10.85 -34.43
CA ALA A 332 1.53 -9.94 -34.75
C ALA A 332 1.96 -8.46 -34.74
N ILE A 333 2.96 -8.09 -33.92
CA ILE A 333 3.59 -6.78 -34.01
C ILE A 333 4.21 -6.57 -35.40
N GLY A 334 4.92 -7.58 -35.92
CA GLY A 334 5.43 -7.57 -37.29
C GLY A 334 4.32 -7.39 -38.33
N LEU A 335 3.18 -8.07 -38.15
CA LEU A 335 2.01 -7.89 -39.02
C LEU A 335 1.46 -6.46 -38.97
N ALA A 336 1.31 -5.87 -37.77
CA ALA A 336 0.83 -4.50 -37.62
C ALA A 336 1.74 -3.49 -38.32
N VAL A 337 3.06 -3.69 -38.25
CA VAL A 337 4.04 -2.87 -38.98
C VAL A 337 3.90 -3.06 -40.50
N MET A 338 3.85 -4.31 -40.97
CA MET A 338 3.74 -4.62 -42.41
C MET A 338 2.46 -4.05 -43.05
N THR A 339 1.39 -3.93 -42.26
CA THR A 339 0.08 -3.43 -42.71
C THR A 339 -0.16 -1.96 -42.36
N GLU A 340 0.82 -1.28 -41.76
CA GLU A 340 0.75 0.12 -41.33
C GLU A 340 -0.45 0.42 -40.40
N LEU A 341 -0.85 -0.56 -39.58
CA LEU A 341 -1.98 -0.42 -38.68
C LEU A 341 -1.56 0.17 -37.32
N PRO A 342 -2.17 1.27 -36.87
CA PRO A 342 -1.79 1.92 -35.61
C PRO A 342 -2.31 1.13 -34.40
N VAL A 343 -1.41 0.55 -33.61
CA VAL A 343 -1.71 -0.17 -32.37
C VAL A 343 -0.78 0.31 -31.26
N VAL A 344 -1.33 0.59 -30.08
CA VAL A 344 -0.55 0.94 -28.88
C VAL A 344 -0.38 -0.28 -27.98
N ILE A 345 0.85 -0.58 -27.57
CA ILE A 345 1.17 -1.70 -26.68
C ILE A 345 1.73 -1.15 -25.38
N ALA A 346 0.98 -1.29 -24.29
CA ALA A 346 1.43 -0.95 -22.95
C ALA A 346 2.26 -2.10 -22.38
N ASN A 347 3.59 -1.99 -22.39
CA ASN A 347 4.51 -2.92 -21.76
C ASN A 347 4.80 -2.48 -20.32
N ILE A 348 4.08 -3.03 -19.34
CA ILE A 348 4.33 -2.76 -17.93
C ILE A 348 5.41 -3.73 -17.45
N GLN A 349 6.66 -3.28 -17.51
CA GLN A 349 7.84 -4.12 -17.29
C GLN A 349 7.87 -4.70 -15.87
N ARG A 350 8.36 -5.95 -15.77
CA ARG A 350 8.64 -6.66 -14.52
C ARG A 350 9.95 -7.45 -14.69
N GLY A 351 10.48 -8.02 -13.61
CA GLY A 351 11.67 -8.88 -13.67
C GLY A 351 11.48 -10.00 -14.70
N GLY A 352 12.47 -10.16 -15.58
CA GLY A 352 12.41 -11.06 -16.74
C GLY A 352 13.76 -11.65 -17.09
#